data_AF-A0A4R2YKI8-F1
#
_entry.id   AF-A0A4R2YKI8-F1
#
_cell.length_a   1.000
_cell.length_b   1.000
_cell.length_c   1.000
_cell.angle_alpha   90.00
_cell.angle_beta   90.00
_cell.angle_gamma   90.00
#
_symmetry.space_group_name_H-M   'P 1'
#
loop_
_entity.id
_entity.type
_entity.pdbx_description
1 polymer ?
#
loop_
_entity_poly.entity_id
_entity_poly.type
_entity_poly.pdbx_seq_one_letter_code
_entity_poly.pdbx_strand_id
1 'polypeptide(L)'
;MEYISEVSAEQLELVSSAQKVIRTVRVKKACTRCDCTVEAPAPSRPIDRGIAGPGLLARVLTAKYCEHLPLFRQCEIFARQGVDLSRALLSNWVDACCRLMAPLDEALYHS
;
A
#
# COMPACT_ATOMS: atom_id res chain seq x y z
N MET A 1 -15.44 28.52 3.48
CA MET A 1 -14.26 27.64 3.57
C MET A 1 -13.29 28.09 2.51
N GLU A 2 -12.09 28.51 2.90
CA GLU A 2 -11.03 28.92 1.98
C GLU A 2 -10.10 27.74 1.68
N TYR A 3 -9.58 27.70 0.46
CA TYR A 3 -8.59 26.72 0.05
C TYR A 3 -7.21 27.13 0.61
N ILE A 4 -6.51 26.20 1.24
CA ILE A 4 -5.13 26.44 1.71
C ILE A 4 -4.15 25.74 0.78
N SER A 5 -4.24 24.41 0.71
CA SER A 5 -3.25 23.57 0.02
C SER A 5 -3.79 22.17 -0.23
N GLU A 6 -3.06 21.43 -1.05
CA GLU A 6 -3.29 20.02 -1.32
C GLU A 6 -2.20 19.15 -0.70
N VAL A 7 -2.62 18.00 -0.17
CA VAL A 7 -1.74 16.93 0.28
C VAL A 7 -1.98 15.74 -0.63
N SER A 8 -0.97 15.36 -1.42
CA SER A 8 -1.04 14.17 -2.28
C SER A 8 -0.17 13.04 -1.77
N ALA A 9 -0.63 11.80 -1.98
CA ALA A 9 0.18 10.61 -1.75
C ALA A 9 -0.08 9.58 -2.84
N GLU A 10 0.96 8.85 -3.22
CA GLU A 10 0.93 7.89 -4.32
C GLU A 10 1.16 6.47 -3.80
N GLN A 11 0.45 5.51 -4.39
CA GLN A 11 0.61 4.08 -4.12
C GLN A 11 0.59 3.31 -5.43
N LEU A 12 1.51 2.37 -5.59
CA LEU A 12 1.49 1.37 -6.63
C LEU A 12 0.51 0.26 -6.24
N GLU A 13 -0.46 0.01 -7.11
CA GLU A 13 -1.53 -0.95 -6.88
C GLU A 13 -1.80 -1.83 -8.11
N LEU A 14 -2.24 -3.06 -7.85
CA LEU A 14 -2.73 -3.95 -8.91
C LEU A 14 -4.22 -3.71 -9.14
N VAL A 15 -4.58 -3.13 -10.29
CA VAL A 15 -5.97 -2.85 -10.67
C VAL A 15 -6.27 -3.50 -12.02
N SER A 16 -7.22 -4.42 -12.05
CA SER A 16 -7.62 -5.15 -13.27
C SER A 16 -6.41 -5.79 -13.98
N SER A 17 -5.57 -6.47 -13.21
CA SER A 17 -4.33 -7.14 -13.67
C SER A 17 -3.23 -6.21 -14.22
N ALA A 18 -3.38 -4.89 -14.07
CA ALA A 18 -2.35 -3.92 -14.44
C ALA A 18 -1.80 -3.20 -13.21
N GLN A 19 -0.49 -2.93 -13.21
CA GLN A 19 0.14 -2.08 -12.21
C GLN A 19 -0.24 -0.62 -12.48
N LYS A 20 -0.78 0.07 -11.48
CA LYS A 20 -1.20 1.47 -11.58
C LYS A 20 -0.73 2.25 -10.37
N VAL A 21 -0.32 3.50 -10.61
CA VAL A 21 -0.10 4.45 -9.52
C VAL A 21 -1.42 5.13 -9.19
N ILE A 22 -1.91 4.91 -7.98
CA ILE A 22 -3.10 5.57 -7.43
C ILE A 22 -2.64 6.78 -6.63
N ARG A 23 -2.96 7.97 -7.15
CA ARG A 23 -2.68 9.25 -6.48
C ARG A 23 -3.92 9.68 -5.70
N THR A 24 -3.80 9.70 -4.37
CA THR A 24 -4.84 10.23 -3.47
C THR A 24 -4.52 11.69 -3.16
N VAL A 25 -5.43 12.59 -3.53
CA VAL A 25 -5.32 14.03 -3.22
C VAL A 25 -6.34 14.38 -2.15
N ARG A 26 -5.87 15.05 -1.09
CA ARG A 26 -6.70 15.55 0.01
C ARG A 26 -6.53 17.05 0.11
N VAL A 27 -7.63 17.78 0.19
CA VAL A 27 -7.63 19.24 0.23
C VAL A 27 -7.70 19.72 1.67
N LYS A 28 -6.79 20.64 2.03
CA LYS A 28 -6.84 21.40 3.27
C LYS A 28 -7.66 22.67 3.07
N LYS A 29 -8.63 22.90 3.95
CA LYS A 29 -9.49 24.09 3.93
C LYS A 29 -9.44 24.81 5.26
N ALA A 30 -9.48 26.15 5.24
CA ALA A 30 -9.68 26.98 6.42
C ALA A 30 -11.17 27.28 6.60
N CYS A 31 -11.67 27.24 7.83
CA CYS A 31 -12.95 27.80 8.18
C CYS A 31 -12.81 29.28 8.52
N THR A 32 -13.35 30.16 7.67
CA THR A 32 -13.28 31.62 7.82
C THR A 32 -14.05 32.18 9.03
N ARG A 33 -14.78 31.33 9.77
CA ARG A 33 -15.54 31.73 10.96
C ARG A 33 -14.87 31.39 12.28
N CYS A 34 -13.95 30.42 12.29
CA CYS A 34 -13.35 29.91 13.51
C CYS A 34 -11.85 29.61 13.39
N ASP A 35 -11.19 30.04 12.31
CA ASP A 35 -9.77 29.84 11.99
C ASP A 35 -9.25 28.39 12.08
N CYS A 36 -10.16 27.41 12.10
CA CYS A 36 -9.81 26.00 12.12
C CYS A 36 -9.44 25.51 10.71
N THR A 37 -8.35 24.75 10.61
CA THR A 37 -7.98 24.03 9.39
C THR A 37 -8.56 22.62 9.42
N VAL A 38 -9.26 22.24 8.35
CA VAL A 38 -9.88 20.92 8.19
C VAL A 38 -9.33 20.22 6.94
N GLU A 39 -9.13 18.91 7.06
CA GLU A 39 -8.63 18.03 6.00
C GLU A 39 -9.38 16.68 6.10
N ALA A 40 -9.63 16.03 4.97
CA ALA A 40 -10.14 14.66 4.98
C ALA A 40 -9.10 13.70 5.61
N PRO A 41 -9.52 12.70 6.41
CA PRO A 41 -8.59 11.71 6.95
C PRO A 41 -7.90 10.95 5.81
N ALA A 42 -6.64 10.58 6.03
CA ALA A 42 -5.94 9.72 5.07
C ALA A 42 -6.62 8.34 5.02
N PRO A 43 -6.72 7.71 3.84
CA PRO A 43 -7.16 6.33 3.78
C PRO A 43 -6.19 5.45 4.56
N SER A 44 -6.72 4.47 5.28
CA SER A 44 -5.90 3.47 5.98
C SER A 44 -5.03 2.71 4.99
N ARG A 45 -3.81 2.39 5.40
CA ARG A 45 -2.86 1.59 4.60
C ARG A 45 -2.39 0.39 5.40
N PRO A 46 -2.17 -0.78 4.78
CA PRO A 46 -1.58 -1.90 5.49
C PRO A 46 -0.19 -1.55 6.04
N ILE A 47 0.64 -0.89 5.24
CA ILE A 47 1.96 -0.42 5.64
C ILE A 47 1.94 1.11 5.67
N ASP A 48 2.16 1.67 6.86
CA ASP A 48 2.20 3.12 7.05
C ASP A 48 3.26 3.77 6.17
N ARG A 49 2.85 4.81 5.43
CA ARG A 49 3.68 5.53 4.45
C ARG A 49 4.30 4.63 3.37
N GLY A 50 3.87 3.38 3.25
CA GLY A 50 4.31 2.45 2.23
C GLY A 50 3.81 2.86 0.84
N ILE A 51 4.60 2.52 -0.17
CA ILE A 51 4.27 2.78 -1.58
C ILE A 51 3.39 1.69 -2.20
N ALA A 52 3.22 0.53 -1.56
CA ALA A 52 2.35 -0.52 -2.06
C ALA A 52 0.92 -0.33 -1.56
N GLY A 53 -0.05 -0.53 -2.46
CA GLY A 53 -1.44 -0.72 -2.08
C GLY A 53 -1.74 -2.16 -1.65
N PRO A 54 -2.92 -2.40 -1.05
CA PRO A 54 -3.30 -3.71 -0.51
C PRO A 54 -3.39 -4.82 -1.57
N GLY A 55 -3.85 -4.52 -2.77
CA GLY A 55 -3.95 -5.47 -3.88
C GLY A 55 -2.58 -5.91 -4.39
N LEU A 56 -1.61 -5.00 -4.46
CA LEU A 56 -0.23 -5.36 -4.79
C LEU A 56 0.39 -6.26 -3.70
N LEU A 57 0.19 -5.92 -2.42
CA LEU A 57 0.67 -6.74 -1.30
C LEU A 57 0.05 -8.15 -1.33
N ALA A 58 -1.26 -8.24 -1.55
CA ALA A 58 -1.96 -9.51 -1.70
C ALA A 58 -1.41 -10.35 -2.86
N ARG A 59 -1.11 -9.71 -4.01
CA ARG A 59 -0.47 -10.38 -5.15
C ARG A 59 0.90 -10.95 -4.79
N VAL A 60 1.75 -10.17 -4.13
CA VAL A 60 3.11 -10.59 -3.74
C VAL A 60 3.07 -11.80 -2.79
N LEU A 61 2.18 -11.77 -1.79
CA LEU A 61 2.02 -12.87 -0.84
C LEU A 61 1.46 -14.13 -1.50
N THR A 62 0.38 -14.00 -2.27
CA THR A 62 -0.25 -15.14 -2.96
C THR A 62 0.72 -15.76 -3.97
N ALA A 63 1.45 -14.94 -4.73
CA ALA A 63 2.50 -15.41 -5.62
C ALA A 63 3.56 -16.22 -4.86
N LYS A 64 4.04 -15.70 -3.72
CA LYS A 64 5.11 -16.34 -2.95
C LYS A 64 4.67 -17.67 -2.33
N TYR A 65 3.52 -17.66 -1.67
CA TYR A 65 3.11 -18.76 -0.80
C TYR A 65 2.16 -19.75 -1.48
N CYS A 66 1.24 -19.29 -2.33
CA CYS A 66 0.25 -20.15 -3.00
C CYS A 66 0.74 -20.63 -4.38
N GLU A 67 1.45 -19.78 -5.12
CA GLU A 67 1.95 -20.11 -6.47
C GLU A 67 3.43 -20.54 -6.45
N HIS A 68 4.06 -20.59 -5.27
CA HIS A 68 5.48 -20.94 -5.09
C HIS A 68 6.45 -20.11 -5.94
N LEU A 69 6.10 -18.85 -6.19
CA LEU A 69 6.89 -17.95 -7.01
C LEU A 69 7.89 -17.16 -6.15
N PRO A 70 9.21 -17.45 -6.24
CA PRO A 70 10.20 -16.78 -5.40
C PRO A 70 10.30 -15.29 -5.74
N LEU A 71 10.67 -14.47 -4.73
CA LEU A 71 10.64 -13.01 -4.85
C LEU A 71 11.48 -12.46 -6.00
N PHE A 72 12.64 -13.05 -6.30
CA PHE A 72 13.46 -12.60 -7.45
C PHE A 72 12.71 -12.74 -8.78
N ARG A 73 11.91 -13.80 -8.94
CA ARG A 73 11.13 -14.05 -10.15
C ARG A 73 9.92 -13.12 -10.23
N GLN A 74 9.36 -12.74 -9.08
CA GLN A 74 8.35 -11.69 -9.02
C GLN A 74 8.92 -10.34 -9.47
N CYS A 75 10.13 -9.96 -9.01
CA CYS A 75 10.80 -8.75 -9.48
C CYS A 75 10.91 -8.72 -11.01
N GLU A 76 11.34 -9.81 -11.64
CA GLU A 76 11.43 -9.90 -13.11
C GLU A 76 10.07 -9.78 -13.81
N ILE A 77 9.00 -10.34 -13.23
CA ILE A 77 7.64 -10.19 -13.77
C ILE A 77 7.19 -8.74 -13.71
N PHE A 78 7.40 -8.06 -12.58
CA PHE A 78 7.04 -6.65 -12.44
C PHE A 78 7.88 -5.77 -13.35
N ALA A 79 9.17 -6.07 -13.53
CA ALA A 79 10.04 -5.36 -14.45
C ALA A 79 9.54 -5.47 -15.91
N ARG A 80 9.06 -6.65 -16.33
CA ARG A 80 8.41 -6.82 -17.65
C ARG A 80 7.10 -6.02 -17.79
N GLN A 81 6.47 -5.65 -16.68
CA GLN A 81 5.30 -4.77 -16.63
C GLN A 81 5.68 -3.28 -16.48
N GLY A 82 6.97 -2.95 -16.56
CA GLY A 82 7.47 -1.57 -16.43
C GLY A 82 7.63 -1.09 -14.99
N VAL A 83 7.57 -1.98 -14.00
CA VAL A 83 7.74 -1.64 -12.59
C VAL A 83 9.00 -2.32 -12.04
N ASP A 84 10.04 -1.53 -11.80
CA ASP A 84 11.26 -2.03 -11.19
C ASP A 84 11.14 -2.05 -9.66
N LEU A 85 11.13 -3.26 -9.09
CA LEU A 85 11.03 -3.50 -7.65
C LEU A 85 12.19 -4.39 -7.20
N SER A 86 12.90 -3.96 -6.18
CA SER A 86 14.01 -4.76 -5.63
C SER A 86 13.49 -5.93 -4.80
N ARG A 87 14.27 -7.02 -4.76
CA ARG A 87 13.98 -8.18 -3.90
C ARG A 87 13.91 -7.80 -2.42
N ALA A 88 14.76 -6.87 -1.98
CA ALA A 88 14.76 -6.38 -0.60
C ALA A 88 13.45 -5.67 -0.25
N LEU A 89 12.93 -4.85 -1.18
CA LEU A 89 11.65 -4.18 -1.01
C LEU A 89 10.50 -5.18 -0.87
N LEU A 90 10.44 -6.18 -1.76
CA LEU A 90 9.42 -7.23 -1.66
C LEU A 90 9.54 -8.03 -0.35
N SER A 91 10.76 -8.32 0.12
CA SER A 91 10.98 -8.99 1.39
C SER A 91 10.43 -8.17 2.55
N ASN A 92 10.73 -6.88 2.59
CA ASN A 92 10.24 -5.96 3.62
C ASN A 92 8.70 -5.89 3.65
N TRP A 93 8.06 -5.94 2.48
CA TRP A 93 6.60 -5.99 2.39
C TRP A 93 6.03 -7.30 2.93
N VAL A 94 6.65 -8.43 2.61
CA VAL A 94 6.25 -9.72 3.17
C VAL A 94 6.37 -9.70 4.69
N ASP A 95 7.50 -9.24 5.23
CA ASP A 95 7.73 -9.19 6.67
C ASP A 95 6.71 -8.28 7.38
N ALA A 96 6.38 -7.13 6.78
CA ALA A 96 5.37 -6.24 7.30
C ALA A 96 3.98 -6.90 7.31
N CYS A 97 3.60 -7.59 6.23
CA CYS A 97 2.33 -8.30 6.19
C CYS A 97 2.26 -9.44 7.21
N CYS A 98 3.34 -10.21 7.39
CA CYS A 98 3.39 -11.24 8.42
C CYS A 98 3.15 -10.66 9.82
N ARG A 99 3.76 -9.51 10.14
CA ARG A 99 3.51 -8.82 11.43
C ARG A 99 2.05 -8.38 11.58
N LEU A 100 1.43 -7.88 10.51
CA LEU A 100 0.01 -7.48 10.54
C LEU A 100 -0.93 -8.67 10.75
N MET A 101 -0.55 -9.85 10.25
CA MET A 101 -1.35 -11.08 10.37
C MET A 101 -1.10 -11.84 11.67
N ALA A 102 -0.08 -11.49 12.46
CA ALA A 102 0.26 -12.20 13.70
C ALA A 102 -0.92 -12.35 14.69
N PRO A 103 -1.79 -11.33 14.92
CA PRO A 103 -2.96 -11.50 15.79
C PRO A 103 -3.97 -12.53 15.27
N LEU A 104 -4.07 -12.67 13.94
CA LEU A 104 -4.95 -13.66 13.31
C LEU A 104 -4.38 -15.07 13.45
N ASP A 105 -3.07 -15.25 13.24
CA ASP A 105 -2.38 -16.52 13.41
C ASP A 105 -2.53 -17.06 14.85
N GLU A 106 -2.35 -16.18 15.83
CA GLU A 106 -2.54 -16.50 17.25
C GLU A 106 -3.98 -16.96 17.52
N ALA A 107 -4.98 -16.20 17.06
CA ALA A 107 -6.38 -16.53 17.27
C ALA A 107 -6.80 -17.86 16.62
N LEU A 108 -6.24 -18.20 15.46
CA LEU A 108 -6.62 -19.38 14.69
C LEU A 108 -5.92 -20.66 15.12
N TYR A 109 -4.64 -20.58 15.51
CA TYR A 109 -3.81 -21.77 15.70
C TYR A 109 -3.25 -21.93 17.12
N HIS A 110 -3.42 -20.93 17.98
CA HIS A 110 -2.87 -20.90 19.33
C HIS A 110 -3.95 -20.64 20.40
N SER A 111 -5.22 -20.91 20.07
CA SER A 111 -6.38 -20.80 20.96
C SER A 111 -6.61 -22.01 21.86
#